data_AF-A0A838EY82-F1
#
_entry.id   AF-A0A838EY82-F1
#
_cell.length_a   1.000
_cell.length_b   1.000
_cell.length_c   1.000
_cell.angle_alpha   90.00
_cell.angle_beta   90.00
_cell.angle_gamma   90.00
#
_symmetry.space_group_name_H-M   'P 1'
#
loop_
_entity.id
_entity.type
_entity.pdbx_description
1 polymer ?
#
loop_
_entity_poly.entity_id
_entity_poly.type
_entity_poly.pdbx_seq_one_letter_code
_entity_poly.pdbx_strand_id
1 'polypeptide(L)'
;MSVRVRFAPSPTGPLHLGGVRTALYNFLFAHNHGGTFILRIEDTDQNRHVPWAEEYISEALKWCGIIYNEGPDVGGQFGPYRQSERKHIYADFAEQLIKSENAYYAFDTAEEIDALREELKASDSLTLQYDSHARGRMKNSLTLNTEEVIARISRGDPYVIRIKIPADEEVFFNDLIRGEVRVSTNQLDDKVLFKSDGWPTYHL
;
A
#
# COMPACT_ATOMS: atom_id res chain seq x y z
N MET A 1 -20.55 7.76 15.43
CA MET A 1 -19.43 8.28 14.62
C MET A 1 -20.02 8.89 13.36
N SER A 2 -19.50 10.04 12.90
CA SER A 2 -19.91 10.62 11.61
C SER A 2 -19.26 9.85 10.45
N VAL A 3 -19.96 9.71 9.32
CA VAL A 3 -19.46 9.05 8.10
C VAL A 3 -18.23 9.82 7.59
N ARG A 4 -17.14 9.11 7.27
CA ARG A 4 -15.94 9.68 6.65
C ARG A 4 -15.50 8.79 5.51
N VAL A 5 -15.33 9.37 4.33
CA VAL A 5 -14.91 8.66 3.12
C VAL A 5 -13.87 9.46 2.36
N ARG A 6 -13.06 8.79 1.54
CA ARG A 6 -11.99 9.45 0.78
C ARG A 6 -11.98 9.05 -0.69
N PHE A 7 -11.71 10.03 -1.54
CA PHE A 7 -11.21 9.80 -2.89
C PHE A 7 -9.68 9.92 -2.87
N ALA A 8 -9.00 8.86 -3.32
CA ALA A 8 -7.57 8.69 -3.19
C ALA A 8 -6.87 8.44 -4.56
N PRO A 9 -6.83 9.44 -5.45
CA PRO A 9 -6.19 9.30 -6.75
C PRO A 9 -4.66 9.42 -6.65
N SER A 10 -3.95 8.69 -7.50
CA SER A 10 -2.53 8.95 -7.76
C SER A 10 -2.37 10.01 -8.85
N PRO A 11 -1.44 10.97 -8.71
CA PRO A 11 -1.21 12.03 -9.70
C PRO A 11 -0.36 11.51 -10.87
N THR A 12 -0.87 10.52 -11.60
CA THR A 12 -0.16 9.85 -12.72
C THR A 12 -0.72 10.19 -14.10
N GLY A 13 -1.53 11.25 -14.18
CA GLY A 13 -2.22 11.66 -15.40
C GLY A 13 -3.64 12.16 -15.13
N PRO A 14 -4.48 12.29 -16.17
CA PRO A 14 -5.83 12.83 -16.03
C PRO A 14 -6.78 11.86 -15.35
N LEU A 15 -7.80 12.40 -14.68
CA LEU A 15 -8.90 11.60 -14.13
C LEU A 15 -9.71 10.94 -15.25
N HIS A 16 -9.72 9.62 -15.27
CA HIS A 16 -10.61 8.85 -16.13
C HIS A 16 -12.03 8.80 -15.55
N LEU A 17 -13.02 8.46 -16.40
CA LEU A 17 -14.44 8.43 -16.02
C LEU A 17 -14.73 7.53 -14.80
N GLY A 18 -14.03 6.39 -14.71
CA GLY A 18 -14.12 5.52 -13.54
C GLY A 18 -13.68 6.20 -12.22
N GLY A 19 -12.67 7.06 -12.27
CA GLY A 19 -12.20 7.85 -11.12
C GLY A 19 -13.23 8.88 -10.70
N VAL A 20 -13.80 9.63 -11.66
CA VAL A 20 -14.86 10.61 -11.41
C VAL A 20 -16.10 9.95 -10.80
N ARG A 21 -16.50 8.77 -11.31
CA ARG A 21 -17.60 7.99 -10.73
C ARG A 21 -17.34 7.61 -9.28
N THR A 22 -16.12 7.16 -8.95
CA THR A 22 -15.74 6.83 -7.57
C THR A 22 -15.79 8.07 -6.67
N ALA A 23 -15.26 9.21 -7.12
CA ALA A 23 -15.33 10.46 -6.38
C ALA A 23 -16.78 10.88 -6.12
N LEU A 24 -17.65 10.80 -7.14
CA LEU A 24 -19.07 11.13 -7.04
C LEU A 24 -19.79 10.27 -6.01
N TYR A 25 -19.58 8.94 -6.01
CA TYR A 25 -20.23 8.06 -5.03
C TYR A 25 -19.78 8.36 -3.60
N ASN A 26 -18.49 8.62 -3.38
CA ASN A 26 -17.99 9.01 -2.05
C ASN A 26 -18.60 10.36 -1.61
N PHE A 27 -18.63 11.34 -2.50
CA PHE A 27 -19.23 12.65 -2.23
C PHE A 27 -20.72 12.54 -1.87
N LEU A 28 -21.52 11.85 -2.69
CA LEU A 28 -22.95 11.67 -2.44
C LEU A 28 -23.21 10.88 -1.15
N PHE A 29 -22.42 9.84 -0.88
CA PHE A 29 -22.55 9.04 0.33
C PHE A 29 -22.24 9.88 1.58
N ALA A 30 -21.16 10.66 1.57
CA ALA A 30 -20.85 11.58 2.67
C ALA A 30 -21.96 12.61 2.84
N HIS A 31 -22.37 13.28 1.76
CA HIS A 31 -23.37 14.35 1.80
C HIS A 31 -24.71 13.87 2.35
N ASN A 32 -25.21 12.73 1.88
CA ASN A 32 -26.47 12.14 2.33
C ASN A 32 -26.47 11.78 3.83
N HIS A 33 -25.30 11.55 4.42
CA HIS A 33 -25.16 11.20 5.84
C HIS A 33 -24.63 12.36 6.70
N GLY A 34 -24.50 13.57 6.15
CA GLY A 34 -23.87 14.69 6.87
C GLY A 34 -22.42 14.41 7.28
N GLY A 35 -21.72 13.59 6.48
CA GLY A 35 -20.36 13.12 6.71
C GLY A 35 -19.28 14.02 6.10
N THR A 36 -18.03 13.54 6.15
CA THR A 36 -16.86 14.21 5.60
C THR A 36 -16.37 13.49 4.33
N PHE A 37 -16.23 14.24 3.24
CA PHE A 37 -15.57 13.79 2.02
C PHE A 37 -14.14 14.33 1.96
N ILE A 38 -13.16 13.45 1.79
CA ILE A 38 -11.73 13.76 1.88
C ILE A 38 -11.06 13.53 0.52
N LEU A 39 -10.22 14.46 0.08
CA LEU A 39 -9.26 14.23 -1.00
C LEU A 39 -7.89 13.89 -0.40
N ARG A 40 -7.31 12.76 -0.81
CA ARG A 40 -5.93 12.40 -0.43
C ARG A 40 -5.14 12.03 -1.67
N ILE A 41 -3.97 12.63 -1.86
CA ILE A 41 -3.12 12.40 -3.03
C ILE A 41 -2.18 11.22 -2.75
N GLU A 42 -2.28 10.17 -3.55
CA GLU A 42 -1.50 8.94 -3.45
C GLU A 42 -0.25 9.03 -4.35
N ASP A 43 0.70 9.89 -3.97
CA ASP A 43 1.91 10.25 -4.71
C ASP A 43 3.18 9.50 -4.26
N THR A 44 3.03 8.29 -3.71
CA THR A 44 4.16 7.48 -3.22
C THR A 44 5.03 6.89 -4.32
N ASP A 45 4.48 6.76 -5.53
CA ASP A 45 5.22 6.30 -6.72
C ASP A 45 5.74 7.48 -7.55
N GLN A 46 6.94 7.93 -7.18
CA GLN A 46 7.60 9.08 -7.80
C GLN A 46 7.94 8.87 -9.28
N ASN A 47 8.09 7.62 -9.75
CA ASN A 47 8.43 7.34 -11.15
C ASN A 47 7.27 7.61 -12.11
N ARG A 48 6.04 7.53 -11.61
CA ARG A 48 4.82 7.79 -12.40
C ARG A 48 4.21 9.17 -12.12
N HIS A 49 4.84 9.97 -11.26
CA HIS A 49 4.32 11.27 -10.88
C HIS A 49 4.31 12.23 -12.07
N VAL A 50 3.15 12.88 -12.28
CA VAL A 50 2.93 13.90 -13.30
C VAL A 50 2.64 15.22 -12.58
N PRO A 51 3.54 16.21 -12.63
CA PRO A 51 3.47 17.40 -11.78
C PRO A 51 2.14 18.17 -11.82
N TRP A 52 1.49 18.24 -12.99
CA TRP A 52 0.23 18.96 -13.17
C TRP A 52 -1.04 18.15 -12.81
N ALA A 53 -0.89 16.86 -12.51
CA ALA A 53 -2.03 15.96 -12.34
C ALA A 53 -2.79 16.24 -11.05
N GLU A 54 -2.13 16.70 -9.99
CA GLU A 54 -2.78 17.07 -8.73
C GLU A 54 -3.71 18.28 -8.90
N GLU A 55 -3.23 19.33 -9.57
CA GLU A 55 -4.05 20.51 -9.89
C GLU A 55 -5.22 20.10 -10.78
N TYR A 56 -4.96 19.27 -11.80
CA TYR A 56 -6.02 18.76 -12.69
C TYR A 56 -7.11 18.00 -11.93
N ILE A 57 -6.73 17.14 -10.97
CA ILE A 57 -7.68 16.40 -10.12
C ILE A 57 -8.60 17.40 -9.39
N SER A 58 -8.02 18.42 -8.75
CA SER A 58 -8.75 19.40 -7.96
C SER A 58 -9.68 20.25 -8.84
N GLU A 59 -9.20 20.70 -10.00
CA GLU A 59 -9.98 21.44 -11.00
C GLU A 59 -11.14 20.61 -11.57
N ALA A 60 -10.89 19.35 -11.91
CA ALA A 60 -11.91 18.46 -12.47
C ALA A 60 -13.03 18.16 -11.45
N LEU A 61 -12.67 17.94 -10.18
CA LEU A 61 -13.67 17.76 -9.11
C LEU A 61 -14.52 19.03 -8.92
N LYS A 62 -13.87 20.20 -8.88
CA LYS A 62 -14.55 21.49 -8.78
C LYS A 62 -15.48 21.74 -9.96
N TRP A 63 -15.05 21.44 -11.19
CA TRP A 63 -15.88 21.56 -12.39
C TRP A 63 -17.11 20.66 -12.34
N CYS A 64 -16.97 19.45 -11.77
CA CYS A 64 -18.09 18.54 -11.52
C CYS A 64 -19.01 18.96 -10.37
N GLY A 65 -18.70 20.04 -9.64
CA GLY A 65 -19.42 20.44 -8.43
C GLY A 65 -19.17 19.51 -7.22
N ILE A 66 -18.12 18.69 -7.26
CA ILE A 66 -17.74 17.77 -6.20
C ILE A 66 -16.73 18.49 -5.29
N ILE A 67 -17.16 18.88 -4.09
CA ILE A 67 -16.33 19.63 -3.14
C ILE A 67 -15.98 18.75 -1.94
N TYR A 68 -14.69 18.61 -1.66
CA TYR A 68 -14.19 17.90 -0.47
C TYR A 68 -14.05 18.84 0.73
N ASN A 69 -14.24 18.29 1.91
CA ASN A 69 -14.15 19.01 3.19
C ASN A 69 -12.71 19.07 3.71
N GLU A 70 -11.91 18.06 3.39
CA GLU A 70 -10.51 17.92 3.79
C GLU A 70 -9.67 17.56 2.57
N GLY A 71 -8.48 18.14 2.43
CA GLY A 71 -7.63 17.95 1.26
C GLY A 71 -6.35 18.77 1.29
N PRO A 72 -5.48 18.64 0.27
CA PRO A 72 -4.16 19.28 0.25
C PRO A 72 -4.21 20.81 0.29
N ASP A 73 -5.20 21.42 -0.35
CA ASP A 73 -5.40 22.87 -0.47
C ASP A 73 -6.32 23.45 0.63
N VAL A 74 -7.30 22.68 1.10
CA VAL A 74 -8.24 23.13 2.15
C VAL A 74 -7.79 22.79 3.57
N GLY A 75 -6.82 21.89 3.72
CA GLY A 75 -6.33 21.41 5.01
C GLY A 75 -7.33 20.50 5.74
N GLY A 76 -7.24 20.47 7.06
CA GLY A 76 -8.08 19.65 7.95
C GLY A 76 -7.27 18.97 9.04
N GLN A 77 -7.96 18.30 9.97
CA GLN A 77 -7.36 17.79 11.21
C GLN A 77 -6.30 16.69 11.00
N PHE A 78 -6.41 15.91 9.92
CA PHE A 78 -5.57 14.73 9.68
C PHE A 78 -4.51 14.93 8.60
N GLY A 79 -4.21 16.18 8.27
CA GLY A 79 -3.14 16.52 7.34
C GLY A 79 -1.77 15.99 7.79
N PRO A 80 -0.77 15.97 6.90
CA PRO A 80 -0.86 16.41 5.50
C PRO A 80 -1.65 15.44 4.61
N TYR A 81 -2.26 15.92 3.52
CA TYR A 81 -3.11 15.09 2.63
C TYR A 81 -2.40 14.60 1.36
N ARG A 82 -1.10 14.86 1.23
CA ARG A 82 -0.22 14.18 0.27
C ARG A 82 0.56 13.10 1.00
N GLN A 83 0.66 11.90 0.44
CA GLN A 83 1.36 10.81 1.11
C GLN A 83 2.87 11.01 1.15
N SER A 84 3.45 11.70 0.15
CA SER A 84 4.87 12.07 0.15
C SER A 84 5.31 12.90 1.34
N GLU A 85 4.39 13.67 1.94
CA GLU A 85 4.61 14.51 3.11
C GLU A 85 4.47 13.71 4.44
N ARG A 86 4.10 12.43 4.38
CA ARG A 86 3.75 11.57 5.53
C ARG A 86 4.75 10.45 5.81
N LYS A 87 5.93 10.44 5.18
CA LYS A 87 6.93 9.36 5.28
C LYS A 87 7.23 8.88 6.70
N HIS A 88 7.40 9.82 7.63
CA HIS A 88 7.69 9.51 9.04
C HIS A 88 6.60 8.65 9.68
N ILE A 89 5.32 8.94 9.39
CA ILE A 89 4.17 8.19 9.90
C ILE A 89 4.23 6.73 9.43
N TYR A 90 4.56 6.51 8.16
CA TYR A 90 4.65 5.16 7.61
C TYR A 90 5.81 4.36 8.17
N ALA A 91 6.97 5.00 8.39
CA ALA A 91 8.12 4.35 9.00
C ALA A 91 7.78 3.85 10.42
N ASP A 92 7.13 4.70 11.23
CA ASP A 92 6.71 4.35 12.59
C ASP A 92 5.74 3.16 12.60
N PHE A 93 4.75 3.15 11.69
CA PHE A 93 3.81 2.03 11.57
C PHE A 93 4.46 0.76 11.00
N ALA A 94 5.40 0.87 10.07
CA ALA A 94 6.14 -0.29 9.57
C ALA A 94 6.96 -0.93 10.69
N GLU A 95 7.62 -0.14 11.54
CA GLU A 95 8.28 -0.66 12.74
C GLU A 95 7.31 -1.30 13.72
N GLN A 96 6.13 -0.71 13.93
CA GLN A 96 5.10 -1.28 14.80
C GLN A 96 4.63 -2.65 14.28
N LEU A 97 4.47 -2.79 12.97
CA LEU A 97 4.12 -4.07 12.34
C LEU A 97 5.21 -5.13 12.56
N ILE A 98 6.49 -4.73 12.49
CA ILE A 98 7.61 -5.64 12.79
C ILE A 98 7.62 -6.05 14.26
N LYS A 99 7.48 -5.08 15.18
CA LYS A 99 7.42 -5.33 16.64
C LYS A 99 6.25 -6.22 17.05
N SER A 100 5.16 -6.18 16.28
CA SER A 100 3.97 -7.03 16.48
C SER A 100 4.01 -8.33 15.68
N GLU A 101 5.14 -8.68 15.05
CA GLU A 101 5.36 -9.86 14.22
C GLU A 101 4.43 -9.99 12.99
N ASN A 102 3.74 -8.92 12.61
CA ASN A 102 2.88 -8.85 11.43
C ASN A 102 3.64 -8.45 10.16
N ALA A 103 4.90 -8.06 10.30
CA ALA A 103 5.82 -7.76 9.21
C ALA A 103 7.25 -8.19 9.54
N TYR A 104 8.10 -8.26 8.52
CA TYR A 104 9.49 -8.67 8.68
C TYR A 104 10.40 -8.02 7.62
N TYR A 105 11.71 -7.98 7.90
CA TYR A 105 12.72 -7.45 6.98
C TYR A 105 13.08 -8.51 5.94
N ALA A 106 13.12 -8.14 4.66
CA ALA A 106 13.64 -8.97 3.58
C ALA A 106 14.83 -8.27 2.90
N PHE A 107 15.93 -9.02 2.73
CA PHE A 107 17.22 -8.55 2.22
C PHE A 107 17.55 -9.11 0.84
N ASP A 108 16.63 -9.87 0.23
CA ASP A 108 16.78 -10.41 -1.12
C ASP A 108 16.92 -9.28 -2.13
N THR A 109 17.92 -9.36 -3.02
CA THR A 109 18.01 -8.42 -4.15
C THR A 109 17.02 -8.80 -5.25
N ALA A 110 16.76 -7.88 -6.19
CA ALA A 110 15.90 -8.17 -7.34
C ALA A 110 16.46 -9.34 -8.16
N GLU A 111 17.78 -9.38 -8.34
CA GLU A 111 18.49 -10.42 -9.06
C GLU A 111 18.40 -11.78 -8.35
N GLU A 112 18.47 -11.82 -7.02
CA GLU A 112 18.31 -13.05 -6.23
C GLU A 112 16.89 -13.62 -6.37
N ILE A 113 15.87 -12.75 -6.32
CA ILE A 113 14.47 -13.15 -6.52
C ILE A 113 14.24 -13.65 -7.96
N ASP A 114 14.79 -12.97 -8.96
CA ASP A 114 14.62 -13.35 -10.36
C ASP A 114 15.37 -14.65 -10.70
N ALA A 115 16.56 -14.86 -10.15
CA ALA A 115 17.27 -16.14 -10.28
C ALA A 115 16.46 -17.30 -9.69
N LEU A 116 15.86 -17.11 -8.51
CA LEU A 116 15.03 -18.13 -7.87
C LEU A 116 13.73 -18.39 -8.65
N ARG A 117 13.16 -17.35 -9.27
CA ARG A 117 12.00 -17.50 -10.18
C ARG A 117 12.35 -18.37 -11.38
N GLU A 118 13.50 -18.14 -12.02
CA GLU A 118 13.93 -18.91 -13.19
C GLU A 118 14.26 -20.37 -12.83
N GLU A 119 14.89 -20.61 -11.67
CA GLU A 119 15.12 -21.97 -11.15
C GLU A 119 13.80 -22.74 -10.98
N LEU A 120 12.79 -22.10 -10.40
CA LEU A 120 11.50 -22.74 -10.13
C LEU A 120 10.67 -22.95 -11.38
N LYS A 121 10.69 -22.00 -12.33
CA LYS A 121 10.06 -22.19 -13.65
C LYS A 121 10.64 -23.38 -14.41
N ALA A 122 11.95 -23.63 -14.31
CA ALA A 122 12.59 -24.76 -14.96
C ALA A 122 12.18 -26.13 -14.36
N SER A 123 11.60 -26.14 -13.15
CA SER A 123 11.20 -27.35 -12.43
C SER A 123 9.72 -27.73 -12.60
N ASP A 124 8.98 -27.08 -13.50
CA ASP A 124 7.52 -27.22 -13.70
C ASP A 124 6.70 -26.94 -12.41
N SER A 125 7.35 -26.37 -11.40
CA SER A 125 6.73 -25.87 -10.17
C SER A 125 6.31 -24.42 -10.38
N LEU A 126 5.20 -24.07 -9.73
CA LEU A 126 4.46 -22.81 -9.84
C LEU A 126 5.34 -21.54 -9.98
N THR A 127 4.75 -20.50 -10.60
CA THR A 127 5.26 -19.13 -10.53
C THR A 127 5.58 -18.77 -9.07
N LEU A 128 6.87 -18.56 -8.77
CA LEU A 128 7.31 -18.19 -7.43
C LEU A 128 6.63 -16.89 -6.97
N GLN A 129 5.81 -17.01 -5.94
CA GLN A 129 5.30 -15.91 -5.15
C GLN A 129 6.12 -15.81 -3.87
N TYR A 130 6.43 -14.60 -3.44
CA TYR A 130 7.10 -14.40 -2.15
C TYR A 130 6.02 -14.52 -1.08
N ASP A 131 5.71 -15.76 -0.66
CA ASP A 131 4.56 -16.09 0.17
C ASP A 131 4.96 -16.92 1.40
N SER A 132 3.95 -17.45 2.11
CA SER A 132 4.16 -18.26 3.30
C SER A 132 4.95 -19.56 3.06
N HIS A 133 4.88 -20.12 1.85
CA HIS A 133 5.57 -21.35 1.46
C HIS A 133 7.00 -21.10 1.00
N ALA A 134 7.25 -19.96 0.34
CA ALA A 134 8.55 -19.61 -0.21
C ALA A 134 9.45 -18.85 0.76
N ARG A 135 8.90 -18.04 1.68
CA ARG A 135 9.71 -17.14 2.55
C ARG A 135 10.75 -17.86 3.41
N GLY A 136 10.55 -19.15 3.71
CA GLY A 136 11.53 -19.98 4.43
C GLY A 136 12.82 -20.27 3.63
N ARG A 137 12.81 -20.06 2.31
CA ARG A 137 13.96 -20.24 1.42
C ARG A 137 14.64 -18.93 1.03
N MET A 138 14.10 -17.80 1.48
CA MET A 138 14.54 -16.46 1.13
C MET A 138 15.44 -15.86 2.21
N LYS A 139 16.13 -14.77 1.90
CA LYS A 139 17.01 -14.03 2.81
C LYS A 139 16.22 -12.96 3.56
N ASN A 140 15.65 -13.31 4.70
CA ASN A 140 14.82 -12.40 5.48
C ASN A 140 14.99 -12.64 6.99
N SER A 141 14.41 -11.76 7.82
CA SER A 141 14.57 -11.85 9.28
C SER A 141 13.82 -13.02 9.94
N LEU A 142 13.08 -13.83 9.17
CA LEU A 142 12.50 -15.08 9.66
C LEU A 142 13.45 -16.27 9.46
N THR A 143 14.37 -16.19 8.50
CA THR A 143 15.34 -17.25 8.17
C THR A 143 16.74 -16.93 8.68
N LEU A 144 17.08 -15.65 8.84
CA LEU A 144 18.34 -15.18 9.39
C LEU A 144 18.26 -15.11 10.93
N ASN A 145 19.39 -15.33 11.60
CA ASN A 145 19.49 -15.09 13.04
C ASN A 145 19.47 -13.58 13.36
N THR A 146 19.12 -13.24 14.59
CA THR A 146 18.98 -11.84 15.04
C THR A 146 20.27 -11.04 14.90
N GLU A 147 21.43 -11.65 15.16
CA GLU A 147 22.74 -10.96 15.08
C GLU A 147 23.05 -10.53 13.64
N GLU A 148 22.80 -11.40 12.66
CA GLU A 148 22.99 -11.13 11.24
C GLU A 148 22.03 -10.05 10.75
N VAL A 149 20.76 -10.08 11.18
CA VAL A 149 19.78 -9.04 10.86
C VAL A 149 20.25 -7.68 11.37
N ILE A 150 20.68 -7.60 12.64
CA ILE A 150 21.20 -6.37 13.24
C ILE A 150 22.45 -5.89 12.51
N ALA A 151 23.37 -6.80 12.17
CA ALA A 151 24.60 -6.46 11.46
C ALA A 151 24.32 -5.89 10.06
N ARG A 152 23.39 -6.48 9.31
CA ARG A 152 22.97 -6.00 7.97
C ARG A 152 22.36 -4.61 8.04
N ILE A 153 21.42 -4.40 8.97
CA ILE A 153 20.78 -3.10 9.17
C ILE A 153 21.82 -2.05 9.58
N SER A 154 22.74 -2.40 10.50
CA SER A 154 23.79 -1.49 10.97
C SER A 154 24.82 -1.14 9.89
N ARG A 155 25.06 -2.06 8.94
CA ARG A 155 25.92 -1.84 7.78
C ARG A 155 25.24 -1.00 6.69
N GLY A 156 23.93 -0.82 6.76
CA GLY A 156 23.15 -0.11 5.74
C GLY A 156 22.84 -0.97 4.50
N ASP A 157 22.80 -2.29 4.64
CA ASP A 157 22.34 -3.17 3.56
C ASP A 157 20.91 -2.80 3.14
N PRO A 158 20.62 -2.70 1.83
CA PRO A 158 19.26 -2.47 1.37
C PRO A 158 18.31 -3.57 1.85
N TYR A 159 17.14 -3.17 2.34
CA TYR A 159 16.07 -4.09 2.73
C TYR A 159 14.70 -3.51 2.40
N VAL A 160 13.71 -4.40 2.34
CA VAL A 160 12.29 -4.03 2.30
C VAL A 160 11.57 -4.60 3.51
N ILE A 161 10.44 -4.01 3.88
CA ILE A 161 9.55 -4.57 4.91
C ILE A 161 8.38 -5.21 4.20
N ARG A 162 8.14 -6.50 4.47
CA ARG A 162 7.03 -7.28 3.91
C ARG A 162 5.99 -7.58 4.97
N ILE A 163 4.71 -7.62 4.59
CA ILE A 163 3.66 -8.16 5.45
C ILE A 163 3.87 -9.66 5.65
N LYS A 164 3.63 -10.18 6.85
CA LYS A 164 3.68 -11.60 7.17
C LYS A 164 2.28 -12.20 7.07
N ILE A 165 1.93 -12.75 5.91
CA ILE A 165 0.63 -13.42 5.75
C ILE A 165 0.66 -14.79 6.45
N PRO A 166 -0.33 -15.14 7.29
CA PRO A 166 -0.40 -16.47 7.91
C PRO A 166 -0.71 -17.55 6.86
N ALA A 167 -0.18 -18.76 7.04
CA ALA A 167 -0.47 -19.88 6.17
C ALA A 167 -1.78 -20.57 6.57
N ASP A 168 -2.47 -21.15 5.59
CA ASP A 168 -3.65 -22.00 5.79
C ASP A 168 -4.81 -21.33 6.55
N GLU A 169 -4.98 -20.01 6.36
CA GLU A 169 -6.10 -19.25 6.90
C GLU A 169 -7.09 -18.82 5.80
N GLU A 170 -8.30 -18.46 6.23
CA GLU A 170 -9.32 -17.86 5.37
C GLU A 170 -9.61 -16.44 5.85
N VAL A 171 -9.37 -15.47 4.97
CA VAL A 171 -9.79 -14.08 5.19
C VAL A 171 -11.22 -13.94 4.71
N PHE A 172 -12.11 -13.58 5.64
CA PHE A 172 -13.52 -13.32 5.36
C PHE A 172 -13.86 -11.85 5.60
N PHE A 173 -14.58 -11.26 4.66
CA PHE A 173 -15.20 -9.95 4.85
C PHE A 173 -16.47 -9.81 4.02
N ASN A 174 -17.36 -8.92 4.45
CA ASN A 174 -18.57 -8.58 3.71
C ASN A 174 -18.38 -7.23 3.00
N ASP A 175 -18.30 -7.25 1.68
CA ASP A 175 -18.26 -6.06 0.84
C ASP A 175 -19.67 -5.51 0.63
N LEU A 176 -19.85 -4.19 0.76
CA LEU A 176 -21.18 -3.57 0.65
C LEU A 176 -21.83 -3.75 -0.72
N ILE A 177 -21.04 -3.99 -1.77
CA ILE A 177 -21.52 -4.14 -3.15
C ILE A 177 -21.50 -5.61 -3.60
N ARG A 178 -20.44 -6.35 -3.26
CA ARG A 178 -20.22 -7.74 -3.70
C ARG A 178 -20.71 -8.80 -2.71
N GLY A 179 -21.11 -8.41 -1.49
CA GLY A 179 -21.54 -9.33 -0.44
C GLY A 179 -20.37 -10.08 0.20
N GLU A 180 -20.60 -11.34 0.59
CA GLU A 180 -19.58 -12.17 1.22
C GLU A 180 -18.39 -12.47 0.29
N VAL A 181 -17.18 -12.17 0.76
CA VAL A 181 -15.92 -12.51 0.11
C VAL A 181 -15.08 -13.37 1.05
N ARG A 182 -14.60 -14.50 0.53
CA ARG A 182 -13.66 -15.41 1.20
C ARG A 182 -12.42 -15.56 0.33
N VAL A 183 -11.24 -15.40 0.93
CA VAL A 183 -9.96 -15.56 0.25
C VAL A 183 -9.04 -16.41 1.12
N SER A 184 -8.50 -17.49 0.56
CA SER A 184 -7.48 -18.28 1.25
C SER A 184 -6.16 -17.51 1.26
N THR A 185 -5.50 -17.46 2.41
CA THR A 185 -4.21 -16.78 2.53
C THR A 185 -3.09 -17.44 1.74
N ASN A 186 -3.24 -18.71 1.37
CA ASN A 186 -2.29 -19.41 0.47
C ASN A 186 -2.32 -18.88 -0.97
N GLN A 187 -3.29 -18.03 -1.31
CA GLN A 187 -3.36 -17.33 -2.60
C GLN A 187 -2.75 -15.92 -2.53
N LEU A 188 -2.28 -15.51 -1.35
CA LEU A 188 -1.74 -14.18 -1.09
C LEU A 188 -0.22 -14.26 -0.89
N ASP A 189 0.47 -13.26 -1.40
CA ASP A 189 1.90 -13.09 -1.20
C ASP A 189 2.20 -12.10 -0.06
N ASP A 190 3.38 -12.25 0.53
CA ASP A 190 3.97 -11.32 1.50
C ASP A 190 4.41 -10.05 0.74
N LYS A 191 3.42 -9.22 0.39
CA LYS A 191 3.60 -7.94 -0.30
C LYS A 191 4.60 -7.04 0.43
N VAL A 192 5.36 -6.28 -0.35
CA VAL A 192 6.20 -5.20 0.17
C VAL A 192 5.30 -4.08 0.69
N LEU A 193 5.50 -3.69 1.94
CA LEU A 193 4.84 -2.56 2.60
C LEU A 193 5.72 -1.31 2.57
N PHE A 194 7.04 -1.49 2.75
CA PHE A 194 7.99 -0.38 2.81
C PHE A 194 9.23 -0.72 1.99
N LYS A 195 9.64 0.19 1.11
CA LYS A 195 10.75 0.01 0.18
C LYS A 195 12.07 0.45 0.80
N SER A 196 13.18 0.01 0.21
CA SER A 196 14.55 0.36 0.63
C SER A 196 14.89 1.84 0.47
N ASP A 197 14.17 2.55 -0.40
CA ASP A 197 14.30 4.00 -0.61
C ASP A 197 13.57 4.86 0.46
N GLY A 198 13.03 4.22 1.50
CA GLY A 198 12.33 4.90 2.59
C GLY A 198 10.90 5.33 2.25
N TRP A 199 10.32 4.79 1.18
CA TRP A 199 8.93 5.06 0.81
C TRP A 199 8.01 3.87 1.11
N PRO A 200 6.78 4.13 1.60
CA PRO A 200 5.74 3.10 1.63
C PRO A 200 5.33 2.68 0.22
N THR A 201 4.76 1.48 0.11
CA THR A 201 3.95 1.12 -1.06
C THR A 201 2.52 1.59 -0.87
N TYR A 202 1.70 1.49 -1.91
CA TYR A 202 0.26 1.82 -1.83
C TYR A 202 -0.50 1.03 -0.74
N HIS A 203 0.02 -0.12 -0.32
CA HIS A 203 -0.65 -0.99 0.64
C HIS A 203 -0.44 -0.61 2.11
N LEU A 204 0.58 0.21 2.42
CA LEU A 204 0.91 0.66 3.77
C LEU A 204 0.34 2.05 4.05
#